data_AF-A0A0P4WF56-F1
#
_entry.id   AF-A0A0P4WF56-F1
#
_cell.length_a   1.000
_cell.length_b   1.000
_cell.length_c   1.000
_cell.angle_alpha   90.00
_cell.angle_beta   90.00
_cell.angle_gamma   90.00
#
_symmetry.space_group_name_H-M   'P 1'
#
loop_
_entity.id
_entity.type
_entity.pdbx_description
1 polymer ?
#
loop_
_entity_poly.entity_id
_entity_poly.type
_entity_poly.pdbx_seq_one_letter_code
_entity_poly.pdbx_strand_id
1 'polypeptide(L)'
;MRRVVVYDVPNGAHVGAITFNSAGRTVAPLTFIDSEDSDMRQRVGSSLPRNPSAVRESQKCILCGLQQVLKVLGNDKKFGKDAVVILITTGSSPTSEEDVVKMISLAEQNNLRIEVVLYPLTEHRGTAPTYHGLETLVKATRGSIFTVMDEGVGNDSKLKMMVALMDALLAAVQSSVPPSSPGGPVLVHSADYPGGIASVSAGNFALDDSLGSDARFSVYYYDLNHVGNAIHLTAPSGHMIASVNVQEEDGDVNMIFINLGKAERGQWKYSVENRADSHQGLYVQVTARRNTSTGLAVRLWTSSGTRFLNYSDPTSAAVVFMEVRAGMAPIMDARVVATLQRLGTNETGSNYEPMFFNLWDNGAGGEASHSLVLLLKS
;
A
#
# COMPACT_ATOMS: atom_id res chain seq x y z
N MET A 1 -6.42 -7.86 2.65
CA MET A 1 -7.57 -6.92 2.71
C MET A 1 -8.03 -6.63 4.14
N ARG A 2 -8.26 -7.61 5.02
CA ARG A 2 -8.67 -7.36 6.43
C ARG A 2 -7.79 -6.34 7.15
N ARG A 3 -6.46 -6.47 7.04
CA ARG A 3 -5.49 -5.57 7.68
C ARG A 3 -5.82 -4.08 7.47
N VAL A 4 -6.14 -3.67 6.24
CA VAL A 4 -6.31 -2.24 5.93
C VAL A 4 -7.44 -1.62 6.75
N VAL A 5 -8.56 -2.34 6.88
CA VAL A 5 -9.72 -1.89 7.65
C VAL A 5 -9.44 -1.93 9.14
N VAL A 6 -8.81 -3.01 9.60
CA VAL A 6 -8.59 -3.22 11.03
C VAL A 6 -7.56 -2.24 11.56
N TYR A 7 -6.47 -2.01 10.82
CA TYR A 7 -5.28 -1.41 11.36
C TYR A 7 -4.88 -0.08 10.71
N ASP A 8 -5.17 0.11 9.42
CA ASP A 8 -4.58 1.21 8.66
C ASP A 8 -5.56 2.39 8.49
N VAL A 9 -6.86 2.13 8.43
CA VAL A 9 -7.88 3.20 8.36
C VAL A 9 -7.76 4.14 9.57
N PRO A 10 -7.78 5.48 9.39
CA PRO A 10 -7.80 6.44 10.48
C PRO A 10 -9.05 6.39 11.35
N ASN A 11 -8.91 6.79 12.61
CA ASN A 11 -10.04 7.06 13.49
C ASN A 11 -10.87 8.24 12.93
N GLY A 12 -12.18 8.22 13.16
CA GLY A 12 -13.13 9.20 12.64
C GLY A 12 -13.63 8.90 11.22
N ALA A 13 -13.12 7.87 10.55
CA ALA A 13 -13.56 7.48 9.21
C ALA A 13 -14.89 6.70 9.24
N HIS A 14 -15.67 6.80 8.17
CA HIS A 14 -16.78 5.89 7.90
C HIS A 14 -16.34 4.90 6.82
N VAL A 15 -16.37 3.61 7.14
CA VAL A 15 -15.91 2.56 6.23
C VAL A 15 -17.07 1.65 5.86
N GLY A 16 -17.27 1.46 4.57
CA GLY A 16 -18.15 0.44 4.02
C GLY A 16 -17.33 -0.54 3.19
N ALA A 17 -17.81 -1.78 3.07
CA ALA A 17 -17.18 -2.80 2.25
C ALA A 17 -18.17 -3.34 1.22
N ILE A 18 -17.73 -3.39 -0.03
CA ILE A 18 -18.51 -3.87 -1.16
C ILE A 18 -17.69 -4.91 -1.89
N THR A 19 -18.34 -6.02 -2.24
CA THR A 19 -17.80 -7.02 -3.16
C THR A 19 -18.51 -6.91 -4.49
N PHE A 20 -17.83 -7.24 -5.57
CA PHE A 20 -18.45 -7.31 -6.88
C PHE A 20 -17.95 -8.54 -7.64
N ASN A 21 -18.86 -9.13 -8.41
CA ASN A 21 -18.58 -10.16 -9.40
C ASN A 21 -19.43 -9.86 -10.64
N SER A 22 -20.45 -10.65 -10.95
CA SER A 22 -21.50 -10.28 -11.90
C SER A 22 -22.49 -9.25 -11.36
N ALA A 23 -22.49 -9.01 -10.05
CA ALA A 23 -23.25 -7.93 -9.41
C ALA A 23 -22.46 -7.32 -8.25
N GLY A 24 -22.75 -6.07 -7.90
CA GLY A 24 -22.26 -5.43 -6.68
C GLY A 24 -23.10 -5.81 -5.47
N ARG A 25 -22.45 -6.08 -4.33
CA ARG A 25 -23.10 -6.41 -3.05
C ARG A 25 -22.39 -5.72 -1.91
N THR A 26 -23.16 -5.05 -1.04
CA THR A 26 -22.66 -4.51 0.22
C THR A 26 -22.44 -5.67 1.19
N VAL A 27 -21.21 -5.86 1.65
CA VAL A 27 -20.86 -6.85 2.67
C VAL A 27 -20.70 -6.22 4.05
N ALA A 28 -20.37 -4.92 4.11
CA ALA A 28 -20.49 -4.12 5.32
C ALA A 28 -21.06 -2.73 4.99
N PRO A 29 -22.07 -2.24 5.75
CA PRO A 29 -22.57 -0.87 5.60
C PRO A 29 -21.51 0.15 6.05
N LEU A 30 -21.72 1.42 5.72
CA LEU A 30 -20.88 2.51 6.25
C LEU A 30 -20.95 2.52 7.77
N THR A 31 -19.82 2.19 8.39
CA THR A 31 -19.68 2.04 9.83
C THR A 31 -18.65 3.06 10.31
N PHE A 32 -19.01 3.84 11.33
CA PHE A 32 -18.10 4.80 11.95
C PHE A 32 -17.03 4.06 12.75
N ILE A 33 -15.78 4.44 12.52
CA ILE A 33 -14.61 3.89 13.20
C ILE A 33 -14.12 4.93 14.20
N ASP A 34 -14.48 4.76 15.47
CA ASP A 34 -14.24 5.74 16.53
C ASP A 34 -12.80 5.74 17.07
N SER A 35 -12.20 4.56 17.20
CA SER A 35 -10.89 4.37 17.83
C SER A 35 -10.13 3.18 17.23
N GLU A 36 -8.86 2.99 17.62
CA GLU A 36 -8.06 1.83 17.18
C GLU A 36 -8.61 0.50 17.71
N ASP A 37 -9.11 0.50 18.94
CA ASP A 37 -9.65 -0.68 19.63
C ASP A 37 -11.14 -0.92 19.32
N SER A 38 -11.67 -0.25 18.30
CA SER A 38 -13.08 -0.35 17.95
C SER A 38 -13.45 -1.75 17.45
N ASP A 39 -14.40 -2.41 18.11
CA ASP A 39 -15.02 -3.65 17.62
C ASP A 39 -15.60 -3.49 16.20
N MET A 40 -15.94 -2.26 15.80
CA MET A 40 -16.45 -1.97 14.47
C MET A 40 -15.42 -2.26 13.37
N ARG A 41 -14.13 -2.03 13.64
CA ARG A 41 -13.04 -2.39 12.74
C ARG A 41 -13.03 -3.88 12.45
N GLN A 42 -13.15 -4.69 13.50
CA GLN A 42 -13.19 -6.14 13.39
C GLN A 42 -14.44 -6.63 12.66
N ARG A 43 -15.60 -5.98 12.88
CA ARG A 43 -16.85 -6.31 12.18
C ARG A 43 -16.76 -6.06 10.67
N VAL A 44 -16.28 -4.89 10.26
CA VAL A 44 -16.10 -4.58 8.83
C VAL A 44 -15.03 -5.49 8.22
N GLY A 45 -13.90 -5.66 8.91
CA GLY A 45 -12.80 -6.53 8.46
C GLY A 45 -13.22 -7.99 8.26
N SER A 46 -14.03 -8.54 9.18
CA SER A 46 -14.53 -9.92 9.11
C SER A 46 -15.60 -10.13 8.04
N SER A 47 -16.20 -9.06 7.52
CA SER A 47 -17.19 -9.13 6.44
C SER A 47 -16.56 -9.25 5.06
N LEU A 48 -15.24 -9.04 4.95
CA LEU A 48 -14.53 -9.14 3.68
C LEU A 48 -14.41 -10.60 3.22
N PRO A 49 -14.50 -10.86 1.90
CA PRO A 49 -14.39 -12.20 1.37
C PRO A 49 -12.99 -12.77 1.62
N ARG A 50 -12.94 -14.03 2.06
CA ARG A 50 -11.70 -14.78 2.27
C ARG A 50 -11.19 -15.46 0.99
N ASN A 51 -12.08 -15.68 0.03
CA ASN A 51 -11.79 -16.39 -1.22
C ASN A 51 -12.21 -15.55 -2.43
N PRO A 52 -11.48 -15.67 -3.55
CA PRO A 52 -11.86 -15.01 -4.80
C PRO A 52 -13.19 -15.56 -5.33
N SER A 53 -13.86 -14.75 -6.15
CA SER A 53 -15.09 -15.15 -6.83
C SER A 53 -14.82 -16.28 -7.84
N ALA A 54 -15.68 -17.30 -7.87
CA ALA A 54 -15.66 -18.37 -8.87
C ALA A 54 -16.34 -17.97 -10.21
N VAL A 55 -16.81 -16.73 -10.31
CA VAL A 55 -17.45 -16.20 -11.53
C VAL A 55 -16.40 -16.02 -12.64
N ARG A 56 -16.78 -16.37 -13.87
CA ARG A 56 -15.91 -16.23 -15.05
C ARG A 56 -15.51 -14.77 -15.28
N GLU A 57 -14.33 -14.56 -15.84
CA GLU A 57 -13.78 -13.24 -16.15
C GLU A 57 -14.73 -12.36 -16.96
N SER A 58 -15.32 -12.90 -18.03
CA SER A 58 -16.26 -12.18 -18.90
C SER A 58 -17.56 -11.75 -18.23
N GLN A 59 -17.84 -12.25 -17.01
CA GLN A 59 -19.02 -11.90 -16.22
C GLN A 59 -18.68 -10.94 -15.08
N LYS A 60 -17.41 -10.60 -14.85
CA LYS A 60 -17.02 -9.62 -13.83
C LYS A 60 -17.48 -8.21 -14.28
N CYS A 61 -18.01 -7.43 -13.35
CA CYS A 61 -18.63 -6.14 -13.62
C CYS A 61 -18.15 -5.09 -12.61
N ILE A 62 -17.11 -4.33 -12.98
CA ILE A 62 -16.57 -3.24 -12.15
C ILE A 62 -17.62 -2.13 -11.98
N LEU A 63 -18.32 -1.77 -13.06
CA LEU A 63 -19.41 -0.79 -13.04
C LEU A 63 -20.50 -1.15 -12.01
N CYS A 64 -20.83 -2.44 -11.87
CA CYS A 64 -21.82 -2.91 -10.89
C CYS A 64 -21.35 -2.66 -9.45
N GLY A 65 -20.04 -2.80 -9.19
CA GLY A 65 -19.42 -2.43 -7.91
C GLY A 65 -19.56 -0.93 -7.65
N LEU A 66 -19.20 -0.09 -8.63
CA LEU A 66 -19.30 1.37 -8.49
C LEU A 66 -20.76 1.85 -8.29
N GLN A 67 -21.72 1.26 -9.00
CA GLN A 67 -23.14 1.55 -8.78
C GLN A 67 -23.58 1.16 -7.36
N GLN A 68 -23.05 0.06 -6.82
CA GLN A 68 -23.33 -0.33 -5.45
C GLN A 68 -22.72 0.64 -4.43
N VAL A 69 -21.54 1.23 -4.72
CA VAL A 69 -20.97 2.32 -3.91
C VAL A 69 -21.95 3.47 -3.82
N LEU A 70 -22.49 3.93 -4.95
CA LEU A 70 -23.45 5.04 -4.97
C LEU A 70 -24.74 4.72 -4.22
N LYS A 71 -25.22 3.48 -4.24
CA LYS A 71 -26.37 3.07 -3.42
C LYS A 71 -26.05 3.16 -1.92
N VAL A 72 -24.87 2.71 -1.51
CA VAL A 72 -24.46 2.79 -0.10
C VAL A 72 -24.31 4.23 0.36
N LEU A 73 -23.69 5.09 -0.45
CA LEU A 73 -23.55 6.53 -0.16
C LEU A 73 -24.92 7.23 -0.16
N GLY A 74 -25.77 6.95 -1.14
CA GLY A 74 -27.08 7.60 -1.30
C GLY A 74 -28.14 7.18 -0.27
N ASN A 75 -27.97 6.02 0.37
CA ASN A 75 -28.87 5.55 1.42
C ASN A 75 -28.76 6.35 2.71
N ASP A 76 -27.64 7.05 2.94
CA ASP A 76 -27.44 7.84 4.13
C ASP A 76 -27.14 9.30 3.76
N LYS A 77 -28.18 10.13 3.91
CA LYS A 77 -28.17 11.57 3.57
C LYS A 77 -27.10 12.38 4.32
N LYS A 78 -26.44 11.79 5.34
CA LYS A 78 -25.33 12.42 6.07
C LYS A 78 -24.02 12.37 5.32
N PHE A 79 -23.81 11.41 4.42
CA PHE A 79 -22.56 11.32 3.67
C PHE A 79 -22.66 12.18 2.43
N GLY A 80 -21.90 13.28 2.44
CA GLY A 80 -21.76 14.17 1.29
C GLY A 80 -21.12 13.46 0.09
N LYS A 81 -21.14 14.12 -1.06
CA LYS A 81 -20.60 13.63 -2.34
C LYS A 81 -19.06 13.57 -2.38
N ASP A 82 -18.38 13.44 -1.25
CA ASP A 82 -16.92 13.52 -1.17
C ASP A 82 -16.36 12.23 -0.56
N ALA A 83 -16.43 11.14 -1.32
CA ALA A 83 -15.99 9.81 -0.88
C ALA A 83 -14.78 9.32 -1.68
N VAL A 84 -13.88 8.61 -0.98
CA VAL A 84 -12.76 7.90 -1.60
C VAL A 84 -13.12 6.42 -1.73
N VAL A 85 -12.95 5.88 -2.94
CA VAL A 85 -13.18 4.48 -3.25
C VAL A 85 -11.85 3.81 -3.50
N ILE A 86 -11.50 2.81 -2.69
CA ILE A 86 -10.35 1.94 -2.94
C ILE A 86 -10.85 0.71 -3.72
N LEU A 87 -10.66 0.72 -5.03
CA LEU A 87 -11.06 -0.34 -5.95
C LEU A 87 -9.94 -1.37 -6.08
N ILE A 88 -10.18 -2.59 -5.59
CA ILE A 88 -9.25 -3.71 -5.72
C ILE A 88 -9.74 -4.60 -6.86
N THR A 89 -8.91 -4.81 -7.88
CA THR A 89 -9.28 -5.59 -9.07
C THR A 89 -8.05 -6.20 -9.74
N THR A 90 -8.21 -7.27 -10.50
CA THR A 90 -7.12 -7.84 -11.33
C THR A 90 -6.89 -7.04 -12.61
N GLY A 91 -7.81 -6.13 -12.97
CA GLY A 91 -7.78 -5.41 -14.25
C GLY A 91 -8.10 -6.27 -15.48
N SER A 92 -8.11 -7.60 -15.34
CA SER A 92 -8.27 -8.57 -16.42
C SER A 92 -9.70 -8.72 -16.97
N SER A 93 -10.68 -8.02 -16.39
CA SER A 93 -12.05 -8.01 -16.94
C SER A 93 -12.11 -7.03 -18.10
N PRO A 94 -12.59 -7.45 -19.30
CA PRO A 94 -12.85 -6.51 -20.39
C PRO A 94 -13.89 -5.50 -19.91
N THR A 95 -13.46 -4.26 -19.69
CA THR A 95 -14.35 -3.15 -19.39
C THR A 95 -14.57 -2.43 -20.71
N SER A 96 -15.82 -2.38 -21.18
CA SER A 96 -16.11 -1.70 -22.43
C SER A 96 -15.80 -0.19 -22.31
N GLU A 97 -15.44 0.47 -23.41
CA GLU A 97 -15.25 1.93 -23.39
C GLU A 97 -16.50 2.66 -22.89
N GLU A 98 -17.69 2.15 -23.23
CA GLU A 98 -18.97 2.66 -22.74
C GLU A 98 -19.08 2.57 -21.22
N ASP A 99 -18.70 1.43 -20.62
CA ASP A 99 -18.69 1.26 -19.17
C ASP A 99 -17.70 2.21 -18.51
N VAL A 100 -16.52 2.44 -19.09
CA VAL A 100 -15.52 3.39 -18.57
C VAL A 100 -16.08 4.81 -18.57
N VAL A 101 -16.66 5.25 -19.69
CA VAL A 101 -17.30 6.58 -19.80
C VAL A 101 -18.41 6.73 -18.77
N LYS A 102 -19.22 5.69 -18.56
CA LYS A 102 -20.29 5.69 -17.56
C LYS A 102 -19.74 5.75 -16.14
N MET A 103 -18.67 5.01 -15.84
CA MET A 103 -18.00 5.07 -14.53
C MET A 103 -17.45 6.47 -14.26
N ILE A 104 -16.82 7.10 -15.25
CA ILE A 104 -16.32 8.49 -15.15
C ILE A 104 -17.47 9.44 -14.83
N SER A 105 -18.56 9.38 -15.61
CA SER A 105 -19.73 10.24 -15.41
C SER A 105 -20.35 10.06 -14.02
N LEU A 106 -20.48 8.82 -13.56
CA LEU A 106 -20.99 8.51 -12.22
C LEU A 106 -20.07 9.04 -11.11
N ALA A 107 -18.76 8.92 -11.28
CA ALA A 107 -17.79 9.39 -10.32
C ALA A 107 -17.75 10.92 -10.23
N GLU A 108 -17.75 11.63 -11.36
CA GLU A 108 -17.76 13.10 -11.41
C GLU A 108 -19.04 13.70 -10.81
N GLN A 109 -20.22 13.16 -11.15
CA GLN A 109 -21.51 13.63 -10.61
C GLN A 109 -21.63 13.50 -9.08
N ASN A 110 -20.84 12.59 -8.50
CA ASN A 110 -20.81 12.29 -7.08
C ASN A 110 -19.45 12.60 -6.47
N ASN A 111 -18.62 13.44 -7.12
CA ASN A 111 -17.28 13.88 -6.71
C ASN A 111 -16.45 12.77 -6.00
N LEU A 112 -16.51 11.55 -6.57
CA LEU A 112 -15.75 10.41 -6.07
C LEU A 112 -14.30 10.52 -6.50
N ARG A 113 -13.41 10.15 -5.58
CA ARG A 113 -12.00 9.89 -5.88
C ARG A 113 -11.76 8.39 -5.88
N ILE A 114 -11.20 7.84 -6.95
CA ILE A 114 -11.03 6.38 -7.09
C ILE A 114 -9.54 6.04 -7.07
N GLU A 115 -9.12 5.39 -5.99
CA GLU A 115 -7.80 4.77 -5.86
C GLU A 115 -7.91 3.31 -6.34
N VAL A 116 -7.09 2.90 -7.30
CA VAL A 116 -7.14 1.54 -7.86
C VAL A 116 -5.94 0.75 -7.37
N VAL A 117 -6.19 -0.45 -6.83
CA VAL A 117 -5.17 -1.45 -6.50
C VAL A 117 -5.33 -2.64 -7.44
N LEU A 118 -4.36 -2.80 -8.33
CA LEU A 118 -4.30 -3.89 -9.29
C LEU A 118 -3.63 -5.10 -8.64
N TYR A 119 -4.42 -6.16 -8.38
CA TYR A 119 -3.98 -7.32 -7.61
C TYR A 119 -4.69 -8.65 -7.98
N PRO A 120 -3.92 -9.74 -8.21
CA PRO A 120 -2.54 -9.71 -8.67
C PRO A 120 -2.50 -9.22 -10.13
N LEU A 121 -1.42 -8.56 -10.47
CA LEU A 121 -1.15 -8.17 -11.84
C LEU A 121 -0.32 -9.25 -12.54
N THR A 122 -0.92 -9.88 -13.54
CA THR A 122 -0.28 -10.87 -14.41
C THR A 122 -0.04 -10.27 -15.79
N GLU A 123 1.22 -9.97 -16.12
CA GLU A 123 1.62 -9.57 -17.47
C GLU A 123 2.44 -10.69 -18.12
N HIS A 124 1.95 -11.21 -19.24
CA HIS A 124 2.65 -12.23 -20.01
C HIS A 124 3.38 -11.61 -21.20
N ARG A 125 4.53 -12.18 -21.57
CA ARG A 125 5.27 -11.74 -22.76
C ARG A 125 4.38 -11.90 -24.01
N GLY A 126 4.15 -10.81 -24.74
CA GLY A 126 3.39 -10.81 -25.99
C GLY A 126 1.87 -10.66 -25.85
N THR A 127 1.33 -10.55 -24.63
CA THR A 127 -0.06 -10.14 -24.43
C THR A 127 -0.16 -8.62 -24.37
N ALA A 128 -1.18 -8.04 -25.03
CA ALA A 128 -1.46 -6.62 -24.89
C ALA A 128 -1.72 -6.27 -23.40
N PRO A 129 -1.26 -5.10 -22.92
CA PRO A 129 -1.47 -4.70 -21.53
C PRO A 129 -2.96 -4.68 -21.19
N THR A 130 -3.34 -5.40 -20.14
CA THR A 130 -4.74 -5.75 -19.82
C THR A 130 -5.56 -4.59 -19.20
N TYR A 131 -5.02 -3.38 -19.09
CA TYR A 131 -5.57 -2.31 -18.23
C TYR A 131 -6.62 -1.41 -18.87
N HIS A 132 -7.11 -1.73 -20.06
CA HIS A 132 -7.88 -0.81 -20.90
C HIS A 132 -8.97 -0.03 -20.13
N GLY A 133 -8.67 1.24 -19.82
CA GLY A 133 -9.64 2.26 -19.44
C GLY A 133 -9.66 2.70 -17.97
N LEU A 134 -9.01 1.97 -17.05
CA LEU A 134 -8.98 2.39 -15.64
C LEU A 134 -8.08 3.61 -15.41
N GLU A 135 -7.04 3.82 -16.23
CA GLU A 135 -6.19 5.02 -16.15
C GLU A 135 -6.98 6.29 -16.42
N THR A 136 -7.88 6.25 -17.41
CA THR A 136 -8.77 7.37 -17.74
C THR A 136 -9.73 7.65 -16.58
N LEU A 137 -10.27 6.61 -15.94
CA LEU A 137 -11.13 6.74 -14.76
C LEU A 137 -10.39 7.37 -13.59
N VAL A 138 -9.21 6.87 -13.26
CA VAL A 138 -8.39 7.37 -12.15
C VAL A 138 -7.97 8.82 -12.40
N LYS A 139 -7.56 9.14 -13.64
CA LYS A 139 -7.22 10.50 -14.05
C LYS A 139 -8.40 11.46 -13.90
N ALA A 140 -9.60 11.06 -14.35
CA ALA A 140 -10.82 11.87 -14.23
C ALA A 140 -11.20 12.12 -12.77
N THR A 141 -10.96 11.15 -11.89
CA THR A 141 -11.34 11.20 -10.47
C THR A 141 -10.23 11.72 -9.54
N ARG A 142 -9.08 12.12 -10.09
CA ARG A 142 -7.90 12.59 -9.34
C ARG A 142 -7.37 11.56 -8.33
N GLY A 143 -7.51 10.27 -8.64
CA GLY A 143 -6.98 9.18 -7.83
C GLY A 143 -5.58 8.73 -8.25
N SER A 144 -5.15 7.59 -7.72
CA SER A 144 -3.89 6.91 -8.08
C SER A 144 -4.10 5.44 -8.43
N ILE A 145 -3.14 4.85 -9.12
CA ILE A 145 -3.06 3.41 -9.40
C ILE A 145 -1.86 2.84 -8.64
N PHE A 146 -2.11 1.74 -7.94
CA PHE A 146 -1.10 0.92 -7.28
C PHE A 146 -1.12 -0.46 -7.91
N THR A 147 0.04 -1.03 -8.18
CA THR A 147 0.17 -2.35 -8.82
C THR A 147 0.88 -3.32 -7.88
N VAL A 148 0.41 -4.56 -7.87
CA VAL A 148 1.04 -5.65 -7.13
C VAL A 148 1.27 -6.80 -8.09
N MET A 149 2.53 -7.07 -8.38
CA MET A 149 2.95 -8.11 -9.32
C MET A 149 2.64 -9.51 -8.77
N ASP A 150 2.32 -10.44 -9.66
CA ASP A 150 2.22 -11.86 -9.32
C ASP A 150 3.62 -12.48 -9.16
N GLU A 151 4.08 -12.69 -7.92
CA GLU A 151 5.40 -13.26 -7.60
C GLU A 151 5.51 -14.79 -7.88
N GLY A 152 4.49 -15.40 -8.49
CA GLY A 152 4.50 -16.81 -8.87
C GLY A 152 4.29 -17.77 -7.70
N VAL A 153 4.82 -18.99 -7.83
CA VAL A 153 4.52 -20.12 -6.93
C VAL A 153 5.64 -20.32 -5.90
N GLY A 154 5.29 -20.20 -4.62
CA GLY A 154 6.19 -20.45 -3.49
C GLY A 154 5.68 -19.82 -2.21
N ASN A 155 6.13 -20.27 -1.03
CA ASN A 155 5.70 -19.66 0.24
C ASN A 155 6.23 -18.23 0.38
N ASP A 156 7.50 -18.00 0.01
CA ASP A 156 8.11 -16.67 0.01
C ASP A 156 7.43 -15.74 -1.00
N SER A 157 7.09 -16.24 -2.20
CA SER A 157 6.31 -15.51 -3.21
C SER A 157 4.95 -15.08 -2.67
N LYS A 158 4.24 -15.97 -1.95
CA LYS A 158 2.93 -15.64 -1.36
C LYS A 158 3.05 -14.58 -0.27
N LEU A 159 4.05 -14.66 0.60
CA LEU A 159 4.26 -13.68 1.67
C LEU A 159 4.64 -12.31 1.09
N LYS A 160 5.56 -12.27 0.12
CA LYS A 160 5.93 -11.04 -0.59
C LYS A 160 4.74 -10.38 -1.26
N MET A 161 3.95 -11.16 -2.01
CA MET A 161 2.75 -10.67 -2.68
C MET A 161 1.68 -10.19 -1.68
N MET A 162 1.56 -10.87 -0.53
CA MET A 162 0.67 -10.46 0.56
C MET A 162 1.08 -9.09 1.11
N VAL A 163 2.37 -8.93 1.46
CA VAL A 163 2.90 -7.67 1.99
C VAL A 163 2.79 -6.54 0.97
N ALA A 164 3.14 -6.80 -0.29
CA ALA A 164 3.00 -5.81 -1.37
C ALA A 164 1.55 -5.33 -1.54
N LEU A 165 0.57 -6.23 -1.40
CA LEU A 165 -0.84 -5.85 -1.35
C LEU A 165 -1.16 -4.97 -0.13
N MET A 166 -0.63 -5.29 1.03
CA MET A 166 -0.84 -4.47 2.22
C MET A 166 -0.24 -3.08 2.06
N ASP A 167 0.94 -2.95 1.47
CA ASP A 167 1.60 -1.67 1.21
C ASP A 167 0.84 -0.85 0.18
N ALA A 168 0.36 -1.47 -0.90
CA ALA A 168 -0.49 -0.82 -1.89
C ALA A 168 -1.81 -0.30 -1.27
N LEU A 169 -2.43 -1.09 -0.39
CA LEU A 169 -3.65 -0.68 0.32
C LEU A 169 -3.38 0.43 1.33
N LEU A 170 -2.27 0.35 2.06
CA LEU A 170 -1.84 1.40 2.98
C LEU A 170 -1.59 2.71 2.22
N ALA A 171 -0.91 2.65 1.07
CA ALA A 171 -0.67 3.82 0.22
C ALA A 171 -1.99 4.41 -0.32
N ALA A 172 -2.96 3.58 -0.71
CA ALA A 172 -4.30 4.04 -1.10
C ALA A 172 -5.06 4.69 0.06
N VAL A 173 -4.92 4.20 1.29
CA VAL A 173 -5.48 4.88 2.48
C VAL A 173 -4.75 6.18 2.73
N GLN A 174 -3.42 6.22 2.67
CA GLN A 174 -2.64 7.44 2.87
C GLN A 174 -3.00 8.51 1.84
N SER A 175 -3.23 8.13 0.59
CA SER A 175 -3.62 9.07 -0.46
C SER A 175 -5.02 9.64 -0.24
N SER A 176 -5.90 8.90 0.45
CA SER A 176 -7.25 9.33 0.84
C SER A 176 -7.27 10.34 1.99
N VAL A 177 -6.20 10.39 2.79
CA VAL A 177 -6.09 11.27 3.95
C VAL A 177 -5.31 12.53 3.56
N PRO A 178 -5.78 13.75 3.88
CA PRO A 178 -4.99 14.94 3.64
C PRO A 178 -3.60 14.82 4.29
N PRO A 179 -2.50 15.17 3.59
CA PRO A 179 -1.14 15.02 4.11
C PRO A 179 -0.91 15.74 5.44
N SER A 180 -1.65 16.83 5.67
CA SER A 180 -1.62 17.63 6.88
C SER A 180 -2.51 17.10 8.01
N SER A 181 -3.34 16.08 7.77
CA SER A 181 -4.23 15.55 8.79
C SER A 181 -3.44 14.67 9.78
N PRO A 182 -3.53 14.97 11.10
CA PRO A 182 -3.12 14.04 12.14
C PRO A 182 -3.88 12.71 12.03
N GLY A 183 -3.32 11.65 12.62
CA GLY A 183 -3.94 10.33 12.73
C GLY A 183 -3.81 9.44 11.49
N GLY A 184 -3.34 9.99 10.36
CA GLY A 184 -3.06 9.20 9.15
C GLY A 184 -1.97 8.15 9.39
N PRO A 185 -2.10 6.93 8.83
CA PRO A 185 -1.13 5.87 9.04
C PRO A 185 0.19 6.18 8.29
N VAL A 186 1.32 5.77 8.85
CA VAL A 186 2.67 5.96 8.28
C VAL A 186 3.43 4.64 8.38
N LEU A 187 4.03 4.22 7.27
CA LEU A 187 5.01 3.13 7.27
C LEU A 187 6.38 3.73 7.63
N VAL A 188 6.90 3.34 8.79
CA VAL A 188 8.18 3.84 9.34
C VAL A 188 9.34 2.97 8.87
N HIS A 189 9.13 1.66 8.85
CA HIS A 189 10.16 0.69 8.52
C HIS A 189 9.54 -0.53 7.84
N SER A 190 10.31 -1.12 6.92
CA SER A 190 9.93 -2.30 6.15
C SER A 190 11.19 -3.09 5.83
N ALA A 191 11.22 -4.38 6.14
CA ALA A 191 12.35 -5.25 5.85
C ALA A 191 11.90 -6.67 5.51
N ASP A 192 12.45 -7.20 4.42
CA ASP A 192 12.29 -8.59 3.99
C ASP A 192 13.47 -9.43 4.50
N TYR A 193 13.16 -10.56 5.13
CA TYR A 193 14.13 -11.57 5.54
C TYR A 193 13.79 -12.87 4.85
N PRO A 194 14.48 -13.23 3.75
CA PRO A 194 14.20 -14.46 3.04
C PRO A 194 14.45 -15.68 3.93
N GLY A 195 13.73 -16.78 3.67
CA GLY A 195 13.90 -18.04 4.39
C GLY A 195 15.33 -18.59 4.26
N GLY A 196 15.79 -19.33 5.27
CA GLY A 196 17.15 -19.89 5.26
C GLY A 196 17.70 -20.19 6.65
N ILE A 197 19.00 -20.49 6.70
CA ILE A 197 19.71 -20.98 7.90
C ILE A 197 19.92 -19.90 8.97
N ALA A 198 19.61 -18.64 8.67
CA ALA A 198 19.77 -17.55 9.62
C ALA A 198 18.75 -17.71 10.75
N SER A 199 19.24 -17.98 11.96
CA SER A 199 18.39 -18.15 13.15
C SER A 199 17.83 -16.85 13.71
N VAL A 200 18.28 -15.69 13.22
CA VAL A 200 17.86 -14.38 13.71
C VAL A 200 17.76 -13.37 12.56
N SER A 201 16.62 -12.69 12.48
CA SER A 201 16.37 -11.53 11.61
C SER A 201 16.47 -10.25 12.43
N ALA A 202 17.41 -9.36 12.12
CA ALA A 202 17.67 -8.16 12.93
C ALA A 202 17.70 -6.87 12.11
N GLY A 203 17.37 -5.74 12.74
CA GLY A 203 17.34 -4.43 12.10
C GLY A 203 17.19 -3.28 13.09
N ASN A 204 16.98 -2.07 12.55
CA ASN A 204 16.73 -0.86 13.33
C ASN A 204 15.69 0.02 12.61
N PHE A 205 15.03 0.88 13.38
CA PHE A 205 14.10 1.88 12.88
C PHE A 205 14.12 3.10 13.79
N ALA A 206 13.66 4.25 13.29
CA ALA A 206 13.63 5.49 14.04
C ALA A 206 12.19 5.99 14.24
N LEU A 207 11.88 6.46 15.44
CA LEU A 207 10.65 7.20 15.73
C LEU A 207 11.02 8.62 16.12
N ASP A 208 10.38 9.61 15.50
CA ASP A 208 10.61 11.03 15.79
C ASP A 208 9.30 11.73 16.17
N ASP A 209 9.36 13.03 16.44
CA ASP A 209 8.22 13.83 16.89
C ASP A 209 7.17 14.09 15.81
N SER A 210 7.45 13.68 14.57
CA SER A 210 6.49 13.70 13.47
C SER A 210 5.36 12.69 13.65
N LEU A 211 5.68 11.61 14.36
CA LEU A 211 4.81 10.46 14.58
C LEU A 211 4.04 10.61 15.89
N GLY A 212 2.93 9.89 15.99
CA GLY A 212 2.11 9.68 17.18
C GLY A 212 2.95 9.17 18.35
N SER A 213 2.39 9.21 19.55
CA SER A 213 3.01 8.58 20.71
C SER A 213 3.16 7.08 20.54
N ASP A 214 2.35 6.47 19.69
CA ASP A 214 2.24 5.02 19.57
C ASP A 214 2.76 4.55 18.20
N ALA A 215 3.37 3.36 18.21
CA ALA A 215 3.79 2.64 17.02
C ALA A 215 3.46 1.16 17.16
N ARG A 216 3.37 0.44 16.05
CA ARG A 216 3.19 -1.01 16.02
C ARG A 216 4.34 -1.64 15.27
N PHE A 217 5.01 -2.58 15.94
CA PHE A 217 5.97 -3.48 15.34
C PHE A 217 5.22 -4.74 14.91
N SER A 218 5.34 -5.13 13.64
CA SER A 218 4.62 -6.25 13.04
C SER A 218 5.59 -7.19 12.33
N VAL A 219 5.41 -8.50 12.53
CA VAL A 219 6.09 -9.58 11.82
C VAL A 219 5.03 -10.37 11.05
N TYR A 220 5.14 -10.39 9.74
CA TYR A 220 4.28 -11.18 8.87
C TYR A 220 4.96 -12.51 8.53
N TYR A 221 4.14 -13.55 8.50
CA TYR A 221 4.57 -14.91 8.23
C TYR A 221 3.64 -15.60 7.23
N TYR A 222 4.07 -16.74 6.71
CA TYR A 222 3.21 -17.62 5.91
C TYR A 222 2.58 -18.71 6.78
N ASP A 223 3.38 -19.36 7.63
CA ASP A 223 2.95 -20.36 8.59
C ASP A 223 3.57 -20.06 9.97
N LEU A 224 2.73 -19.99 11.00
CA LEU A 224 3.15 -19.66 12.35
C LEU A 224 4.19 -20.65 12.90
N ASN A 225 4.15 -21.91 12.46
CA ASN A 225 5.08 -22.96 12.90
C ASN A 225 6.54 -22.67 12.52
N HIS A 226 6.78 -21.69 11.67
CA HIS A 226 8.08 -21.31 11.14
C HIS A 226 8.65 -20.02 11.77
N VAL A 227 7.87 -19.33 12.60
CA VAL A 227 8.32 -18.15 13.35
C VAL A 227 8.90 -18.61 14.70
N GLY A 228 10.02 -18.02 15.13
CA GLY A 228 10.55 -18.24 16.48
C GLY A 228 9.68 -17.58 17.56
N ASN A 229 9.94 -17.94 18.81
CA ASN A 229 9.09 -17.51 19.94
C ASN A 229 9.47 -16.14 20.52
N ALA A 230 10.64 -15.59 20.17
CA ALA A 230 11.13 -14.35 20.77
C ALA A 230 11.34 -13.25 19.74
N ILE A 231 10.70 -12.11 19.99
CA ILE A 231 11.03 -10.82 19.41
C ILE A 231 11.65 -9.99 20.53
N HIS A 232 12.83 -9.44 20.29
CA HIS A 232 13.49 -8.52 21.19
C HIS A 232 13.48 -7.13 20.57
N LEU A 233 13.02 -6.14 21.32
CA LEU A 233 13.11 -4.74 20.96
C LEU A 233 14.01 -4.03 21.98
N THR A 234 14.88 -3.15 21.50
CA THR A 234 15.68 -2.27 22.35
C THR A 234 15.28 -0.84 22.08
N ALA A 235 14.74 -0.18 23.11
CA ALA A 235 14.38 1.22 23.08
C ALA A 235 15.64 2.11 23.02
N PRO A 236 15.52 3.38 22.56
CA PRO A 236 16.59 4.37 22.56
C PRO A 236 17.31 4.52 23.91
N SER A 237 16.60 4.41 25.04
CA SER A 237 17.17 4.42 26.39
C SER A 237 18.05 3.21 26.72
N GLY A 238 18.03 2.16 25.88
CA GLY A 238 18.63 0.86 26.15
C GLY A 238 17.71 -0.12 26.85
N HIS A 239 16.48 0.28 27.22
CA HIS A 239 15.50 -0.64 27.78
C HIS A 239 15.14 -1.75 26.80
N MET A 240 15.25 -3.00 27.23
CA MET A 240 14.93 -4.16 26.39
C MET A 240 13.52 -4.67 26.70
N ILE A 241 12.73 -4.84 25.65
CA ILE A 241 11.40 -5.44 25.68
C ILE A 241 11.52 -6.84 25.09
N ALA A 242 11.28 -7.86 25.91
CA ALA A 242 11.13 -9.24 25.45
C ALA A 242 9.64 -9.51 25.18
N SER A 243 9.33 -9.92 23.95
CA SER A 243 7.95 -9.93 23.45
C SER A 243 7.04 -11.01 24.02
N VAL A 244 7.59 -12.01 24.73
CA VAL A 244 6.87 -13.22 25.15
C VAL A 244 5.55 -12.93 25.90
N ASN A 245 5.45 -11.78 26.56
CA ASN A 245 4.25 -11.37 27.31
C ASN A 245 3.47 -10.20 26.69
N VAL A 246 3.96 -9.62 25.59
CA VAL A 246 3.41 -8.38 24.99
C VAL A 246 3.12 -8.50 23.50
N GLN A 247 3.42 -9.66 22.90
CA GLN A 247 3.05 -9.96 21.53
C GLN A 247 1.63 -10.48 21.44
N GLU A 248 0.94 -10.07 20.39
CA GLU A 248 -0.37 -10.57 19.99
C GLU A 248 -0.27 -11.20 18.60
N GLU A 249 -1.15 -12.14 18.30
CA GLU A 249 -1.26 -12.78 16.98
C GLU A 249 -2.63 -12.48 16.36
N ASP A 250 -2.61 -12.05 15.10
CA ASP A 250 -3.78 -12.02 14.23
C ASP A 250 -3.59 -12.99 13.06
N GLY A 251 -4.07 -14.22 13.26
CA GLY A 251 -4.00 -15.30 12.27
C GLY A 251 -4.86 -15.07 11.02
N ASP A 252 -5.81 -14.13 11.02
CA ASP A 252 -6.59 -13.81 9.81
C ASP A 252 -5.77 -12.97 8.80
N VAL A 253 -4.64 -12.40 9.22
CA VAL A 253 -3.70 -11.66 8.37
C VAL A 253 -2.25 -12.16 8.47
N ASN A 254 -2.04 -13.32 9.11
CA ASN A 254 -0.74 -13.92 9.38
C ASN A 254 0.28 -12.91 9.96
N MET A 255 -0.07 -12.28 11.07
CA MET A 255 0.72 -11.24 11.70
C MET A 255 0.89 -11.49 13.19
N ILE A 256 2.15 -11.43 13.67
CA ILE A 256 2.46 -11.19 15.08
C ILE A 256 2.75 -9.71 15.23
N PHE A 257 2.27 -9.06 16.29
CA PHE A 257 2.54 -7.66 16.51
C PHE A 257 2.73 -7.31 17.98
N ILE A 258 3.42 -6.18 18.20
CA ILE A 258 3.64 -5.57 19.51
C ILE A 258 3.24 -4.10 19.38
N ASN A 259 2.30 -3.68 20.21
CA ASN A 259 1.91 -2.28 20.33
C ASN A 259 2.90 -1.56 21.27
N LEU A 260 3.62 -0.60 20.71
CA LEU A 260 4.57 0.27 21.43
C LEU A 260 3.83 1.54 21.87
N GLY A 261 3.11 1.45 22.99
CA GLY A 261 2.43 2.59 23.58
C GLY A 261 3.41 3.58 24.18
N LYS A 262 3.26 4.88 23.90
CA LYS A 262 4.19 5.94 24.31
C LYS A 262 5.65 5.61 23.97
N ALA A 263 5.88 5.15 22.74
CA ALA A 263 7.18 4.77 22.24
C ALA A 263 8.19 5.94 22.34
N GLU A 264 9.35 5.65 22.94
CA GLU A 264 10.49 6.56 23.00
C GLU A 264 10.91 7.04 21.61
N ARG A 265 11.34 8.30 21.53
CA ARG A 265 11.91 8.90 20.32
C ARG A 265 13.37 8.52 20.17
N GLY A 266 13.78 8.28 18.93
CA GLY A 266 15.14 7.90 18.58
C GLY A 266 15.22 6.55 17.88
N GLN A 267 16.41 5.95 17.93
CA GLN A 267 16.74 4.70 17.25
C GLN A 267 16.36 3.50 18.10
N TRP A 268 15.47 2.67 17.55
CA TRP A 268 15.10 1.37 18.06
C TRP A 268 15.88 0.28 17.35
N LYS A 269 16.19 -0.81 18.06
CA LYS A 269 16.77 -2.02 17.47
C LYS A 269 15.82 -3.18 17.69
N TYR A 270 15.81 -4.12 16.76
CA TYR A 270 15.06 -5.35 16.91
C TYR A 270 15.84 -6.58 16.47
N SER A 271 15.47 -7.71 17.05
CA SER A 271 15.82 -9.04 16.57
C SER A 271 14.62 -9.98 16.72
N VAL A 272 14.32 -10.73 15.68
CA VAL A 272 13.27 -11.76 15.62
C VAL A 272 13.97 -13.10 15.49
N GLU A 273 13.70 -14.03 16.40
CA GLU A 273 14.16 -15.40 16.25
C GLU A 273 13.44 -16.08 15.08
N ASN A 274 14.21 -16.70 14.20
CA ASN A 274 13.70 -17.56 13.15
C ASN A 274 13.86 -19.00 13.60
N ARG A 275 12.89 -19.85 13.24
CA ARG A 275 13.07 -21.28 13.44
C ARG A 275 14.16 -21.78 12.48
N ALA A 276 15.23 -22.38 13.00
CA ALA A 276 16.45 -22.67 12.24
C ALA A 276 16.28 -23.64 11.05
N ASP A 277 15.18 -24.39 10.98
CA ASP A 277 14.78 -25.27 9.86
C ASP A 277 13.75 -24.61 8.91
N SER A 278 13.43 -23.33 9.14
CA SER A 278 12.47 -22.60 8.32
C SER A 278 13.05 -22.20 6.96
N HIS A 279 12.37 -22.65 5.91
CA HIS A 279 12.58 -22.20 4.54
C HIS A 279 11.62 -21.04 4.19
N GLN A 280 10.87 -20.52 5.16
CA GLN A 280 9.92 -19.44 4.96
C GLN A 280 10.54 -18.11 5.39
N GLY A 281 10.42 -17.10 4.53
CA GLY A 281 10.79 -15.74 4.87
C GLY A 281 9.88 -15.13 5.93
N LEU A 282 10.40 -14.09 6.59
CA LEU A 282 9.64 -13.21 7.47
C LEU A 282 9.68 -11.80 6.91
N TYR A 283 8.62 -11.05 7.17
CA TYR A 283 8.58 -9.65 6.78
C TYR A 283 8.29 -8.77 8.00
N VAL A 284 9.14 -7.79 8.26
CA VAL A 284 9.02 -6.88 9.40
C VAL A 284 8.51 -5.53 8.92
N GLN A 285 7.49 -4.99 9.57
CA GLN A 285 7.05 -3.61 9.39
C GLN A 285 6.90 -2.89 10.71
N VAL A 286 7.22 -1.60 10.69
CA VAL A 286 6.86 -0.68 11.77
C VAL A 286 5.91 0.36 11.20
N THR A 287 4.74 0.47 11.81
CA THR A 287 3.73 1.46 11.43
C THR A 287 3.45 2.39 12.61
N ALA A 288 3.14 3.65 12.34
CA ALA A 288 2.75 4.63 13.34
C ALA A 288 1.64 5.52 12.79
N ARG A 289 1.10 6.39 13.63
CA ARG A 289 0.21 7.47 13.16
C ARG A 289 0.99 8.76 13.02
N ARG A 290 0.51 9.67 12.19
CA ARG A 290 1.02 11.04 12.12
C ARG A 290 0.52 11.84 13.33
N ASN A 291 1.40 12.50 14.09
CA ASN A 291 1.00 13.33 15.24
C ASN A 291 0.68 14.76 14.82
N THR A 292 1.59 15.37 14.08
CA THR A 292 1.43 16.72 13.55
C THR A 292 1.46 16.68 12.04
N SER A 293 1.04 17.75 11.36
CA SER A 293 1.29 17.93 9.94
C SER A 293 2.78 18.15 9.69
N THR A 294 3.64 17.21 10.06
CA THR A 294 4.99 17.13 9.53
C THR A 294 4.84 16.82 8.06
N GLY A 295 4.49 17.83 7.28
CA GLY A 295 5.36 18.55 6.38
C GLY A 295 6.24 17.73 5.45
N LEU A 296 6.63 16.51 5.82
CA LEU A 296 7.30 15.55 4.98
C LEU A 296 6.38 15.23 3.80
N ALA A 297 6.60 15.96 2.72
CA ALA A 297 5.91 15.78 1.46
C ALA A 297 6.92 15.24 0.46
N VAL A 298 6.62 14.06 -0.07
CA VAL A 298 7.36 13.46 -1.16
C VAL A 298 6.51 13.58 -2.41
N ARG A 299 7.09 14.15 -3.47
CA ARG A 299 6.45 14.25 -4.78
C ARG A 299 7.34 13.61 -5.82
N LEU A 300 6.78 12.71 -6.62
CA LEU A 300 7.46 12.02 -7.72
C LEU A 300 6.71 12.32 -9.03
N TRP A 301 7.43 12.65 -10.10
CA TRP A 301 6.84 12.83 -11.42
C TRP A 301 7.86 12.50 -12.52
N THR A 302 7.39 12.35 -13.76
CA THR A 302 8.25 12.05 -14.91
C THR A 302 8.21 13.18 -15.95
N SER A 303 9.25 13.30 -16.78
CA SER A 303 9.29 14.25 -17.92
C SER A 303 8.16 14.03 -18.93
N SER A 304 7.69 12.79 -19.05
CA SER A 304 6.61 12.40 -19.95
C SER A 304 5.22 12.56 -19.36
N GLY A 305 5.11 12.79 -18.04
CA GLY A 305 3.84 12.79 -17.32
C GLY A 305 3.07 11.48 -17.56
N THR A 306 1.87 11.59 -18.13
CA THR A 306 1.02 10.43 -18.47
C THR A 306 1.12 10.00 -19.93
N ARG A 307 2.11 10.48 -20.70
CA ARG A 307 2.27 10.10 -22.11
C ARG A 307 2.97 8.75 -22.23
N PHE A 308 2.44 7.88 -23.08
CA PHE A 308 3.11 6.66 -23.48
C PHE A 308 4.41 7.01 -24.20
N LEU A 309 5.51 6.38 -23.76
CA LEU A 309 6.82 6.53 -24.37
C LEU A 309 7.03 5.41 -25.38
N ASN A 310 7.61 5.75 -26.53
CA ASN A 310 8.01 4.76 -27.52
C ASN A 310 9.37 4.18 -27.12
N TYR A 311 9.38 3.02 -26.46
CA TYR A 311 10.60 2.38 -25.98
C TYR A 311 11.66 2.11 -27.07
N SER A 312 11.28 2.14 -28.35
CA SER A 312 12.20 1.93 -29.48
C SER A 312 12.86 3.23 -29.97
N ASP A 313 12.44 4.39 -29.48
CA ASP A 313 13.01 5.69 -29.82
C ASP A 313 14.02 6.14 -28.74
N PRO A 314 15.34 6.13 -29.03
CA PRO A 314 16.37 6.49 -28.06
C PRO A 314 16.34 7.97 -27.64
N THR A 315 15.56 8.81 -28.33
CA THR A 315 15.33 10.21 -27.95
C THR A 315 14.18 10.38 -26.95
N SER A 316 13.41 9.32 -26.69
CA SER A 316 12.22 9.34 -25.83
C SER A 316 12.48 8.84 -24.39
N ALA A 317 13.65 9.16 -23.84
CA ALA A 317 14.02 8.80 -22.47
C ALA A 317 13.08 9.42 -21.42
N ALA A 318 12.64 8.61 -20.46
CA ALA A 318 11.92 9.10 -19.29
C ALA A 318 12.91 9.68 -18.29
N VAL A 319 12.64 10.89 -17.81
CA VAL A 319 13.36 11.47 -16.67
C VAL A 319 12.46 11.38 -15.46
N VAL A 320 12.93 10.78 -14.38
CA VAL A 320 12.21 10.74 -13.10
C VAL A 320 12.69 11.91 -12.25
N PHE A 321 11.75 12.73 -11.79
CA PHE A 321 11.96 13.84 -10.88
C PHE A 321 11.35 13.52 -9.53
N MET A 322 12.05 13.91 -8.46
CA MET A 322 11.53 13.80 -7.11
C MET A 322 11.83 15.05 -6.29
N GLU A 323 10.92 15.36 -5.38
CA GLU A 323 11.06 16.43 -4.42
C GLU A 323 10.70 15.91 -3.02
N VAL A 324 11.53 16.26 -2.04
CA VAL A 324 11.31 15.95 -0.62
C VAL A 324 11.33 17.27 0.15
N ARG A 325 10.23 17.57 0.84
CA ARG A 325 10.08 18.79 1.65
C ARG A 325 9.74 18.44 3.08
N ALA A 326 10.15 19.27 4.03
CA ALA A 326 9.62 19.35 5.38
C ALA A 326 8.88 20.68 5.55
N GLY A 327 7.55 20.65 5.45
CA GLY A 327 6.71 21.82 5.41
C GLY A 327 6.87 22.54 4.07
N MET A 328 7.35 23.78 4.11
CA MET A 328 7.69 24.53 2.90
C MET A 328 9.17 24.42 2.52
N ALA A 329 10.02 23.88 3.41
CA ALA A 329 11.45 23.82 3.18
C ALA A 329 11.85 22.52 2.46
N PRO A 330 12.77 22.56 1.48
CA PRO A 330 13.38 21.36 0.92
C PRO A 330 14.23 20.64 1.97
N ILE A 331 14.26 19.31 1.94
CA ILE A 331 15.18 18.53 2.78
C ILE A 331 16.50 18.36 2.03
N MET A 332 17.56 18.92 2.61
CA MET A 332 18.92 18.80 2.09
C MET A 332 19.54 17.47 2.50
N ASP A 333 20.45 16.95 1.66
CA ASP A 333 21.22 15.72 1.90
C ASP A 333 20.38 14.46 2.17
N ALA A 334 19.11 14.47 1.73
CA ALA A 334 18.25 13.31 1.82
C ALA A 334 18.79 12.19 0.91
N ARG A 335 19.05 11.00 1.49
CA ARG A 335 19.27 9.81 0.68
C ARG A 335 17.95 9.35 0.10
N VAL A 336 17.82 9.49 -1.21
CA VAL A 336 16.61 9.11 -1.94
C VAL A 336 16.92 7.96 -2.88
N VAL A 337 16.10 6.91 -2.80
CA VAL A 337 16.20 5.73 -3.66
C VAL A 337 14.87 5.57 -4.41
N ALA A 338 14.91 5.70 -5.73
CA ALA A 338 13.79 5.33 -6.59
C ALA A 338 13.86 3.84 -6.89
N THR A 339 12.70 3.17 -6.82
CA THR A 339 12.57 1.77 -7.23
C THR A 339 11.80 1.72 -8.54
N LEU A 340 12.38 1.13 -9.57
CA LEU A 340 11.75 0.92 -10.87
C LEU A 340 11.41 -0.56 -11.02
N GLN A 341 10.11 -0.86 -11.06
CA GLN A 341 9.60 -2.18 -11.36
C GLN A 341 9.23 -2.26 -12.85
N ARG A 342 9.93 -3.11 -13.61
CA ARG A 342 9.51 -3.42 -14.97
C ARG A 342 8.36 -4.41 -14.93
N LEU A 343 7.29 -4.10 -15.67
CA LEU A 343 6.14 -5.00 -15.79
C LEU A 343 6.44 -6.14 -16.79
N GLY A 344 5.76 -7.27 -16.61
CA GLY A 344 5.91 -8.47 -17.42
C GLY A 344 7.00 -9.43 -16.96
N THR A 345 7.19 -10.48 -17.77
CA THR A 345 8.17 -11.53 -17.51
C THR A 345 9.42 -11.40 -18.38
N ASN A 346 10.57 -11.77 -17.82
CA ASN A 346 11.82 -11.96 -18.54
C ASN A 346 11.74 -13.16 -19.50
N GLU A 347 12.87 -13.51 -20.13
CA GLU A 347 12.94 -14.61 -21.10
C GLU A 347 12.69 -15.99 -20.49
N THR A 348 12.89 -16.14 -19.18
CA THR A 348 12.66 -17.39 -18.44
C THR A 348 11.23 -17.51 -17.92
N GLY A 349 10.37 -16.51 -18.17
CA GLY A 349 8.99 -16.48 -17.66
C GLY A 349 8.88 -16.04 -16.19
N SER A 350 9.95 -15.53 -15.61
CA SER A 350 9.95 -14.94 -14.25
C SER A 350 9.73 -13.43 -14.33
N ASN A 351 9.18 -12.81 -13.30
CA ASN A 351 9.09 -11.35 -13.25
C ASN A 351 10.47 -10.69 -13.32
N TYR A 352 10.51 -9.45 -13.79
CA TYR A 352 11.70 -8.63 -13.65
C TYR A 352 11.91 -8.24 -12.18
N GLU A 353 13.14 -8.36 -11.69
CA GLU A 353 13.49 -7.85 -10.37
C GLU A 353 13.42 -6.31 -10.36
N PRO A 354 12.96 -5.69 -9.24
CA PRO A 354 13.00 -4.25 -9.08
C PRO A 354 14.43 -3.72 -9.18
N MET A 355 14.59 -2.60 -9.89
CA MET A 355 15.87 -1.88 -9.96
C MET A 355 15.87 -0.69 -9.00
N PHE A 356 16.95 -0.53 -8.23
CA PHE A 356 17.11 0.55 -7.26
C PHE A 356 18.09 1.61 -7.78
N PHE A 357 17.64 2.85 -7.79
CA PHE A 357 18.41 4.00 -8.26
C PHE A 357 18.54 5.04 -7.17
N ASN A 358 19.76 5.36 -6.77
CA ASN A 358 20.00 6.54 -5.95
C ASN A 358 19.73 7.78 -6.80
N LEU A 359 18.84 8.64 -6.33
CA LEU A 359 18.60 9.93 -6.97
C LEU A 359 19.56 10.97 -6.39
N TRP A 360 20.11 11.82 -7.25
CA TRP A 360 21.06 12.87 -6.88
C TRP A 360 20.44 14.25 -7.05
N ASP A 361 20.60 15.10 -6.05
CA ASP A 361 20.12 16.48 -6.11
C ASP A 361 20.98 17.21 -7.12
N ASN A 362 20.35 17.74 -8.16
CA ASN A 362 21.04 18.45 -9.22
C ASN A 362 20.97 19.98 -9.07
N GLY A 363 20.39 20.48 -7.96
CA GLY A 363 20.26 21.91 -7.69
C GLY A 363 19.40 22.66 -8.71
N ALA A 364 18.61 21.96 -9.53
CA ALA A 364 17.88 22.55 -10.65
C ALA A 364 16.52 23.15 -10.25
N GLY A 365 16.15 23.13 -8.97
CA GLY A 365 14.99 23.88 -8.52
C GLY A 365 15.42 25.29 -8.12
N GLY A 366 14.85 26.30 -8.78
CA GLY A 366 15.07 27.70 -8.40
C GLY A 366 14.59 27.93 -6.97
N GLU A 367 15.29 28.82 -6.24
CA GLU A 367 15.21 29.36 -4.85
C GLU A 367 14.24 28.82 -3.77
N ALA A 368 13.39 27.84 -4.05
CA ALA A 368 12.38 27.24 -3.16
C ALA A 368 12.00 25.79 -3.56
N SER A 369 12.78 25.12 -4.42
CA SER A 369 12.58 23.71 -4.77
C SER A 369 13.93 23.04 -4.99
N HIS A 370 14.10 21.79 -4.55
CA HIS A 370 15.22 20.94 -4.94
C HIS A 370 14.63 19.75 -5.68
N SER A 371 15.23 19.39 -6.81
CA SER A 371 14.73 18.30 -7.66
C SER A 371 15.83 17.27 -7.85
N LEU A 372 15.49 16.03 -7.57
CA LEU A 372 16.34 14.86 -7.74
C LEU A 372 16.05 14.26 -9.11
N VAL A 373 17.08 13.96 -9.92
CA VAL A 373 16.90 13.54 -11.32
C VAL A 373 17.53 12.19 -11.63
N LEU A 374 16.77 11.30 -12.27
CA LEU A 374 17.26 10.07 -12.90
C LEU A 374 16.91 10.05 -14.39
N LEU A 375 17.92 9.81 -15.23
CA LEU A 375 17.76 9.57 -16.67
C LEU A 375 17.63 8.06 -16.92
N LEU A 376 16.47 7.62 -17.38
CA LEU A 376 16.27 6.24 -17.84
C LEU A 376 16.53 6.18 -19.34
N LYS A 377 17.71 5.67 -19.73
CA LYS A 377 18.00 5.27 -21.12
C LYS A 377 17.75 3.77 -21.25
N SER A 378 16.97 3.40 -22.26
CA SER A 378 16.73 2.00 -22.65
C SER A 378 18.00 1.32 -23.15
#